data_AF-X1LL13-F1
#
_entry.id   AF-X1LL13-F1
#
_cell.length_a   1.000
_cell.length_b   1.000
_cell.length_c   1.000
_cell.angle_alpha   90.00
_cell.angle_beta   90.00
_cell.angle_gamma   90.00
#
_symmetry.space_group_name_H-M   'P 1'
#
loop_
_entity.id
_entity.type
_entity.pdbx_description
1 polymer ?
#
loop_
_entity_poly.entity_id
_entity_poly.type
_entity_poly.pdbx_seq_one_letter_code
_entity_poly.pdbx_strand_id
1 'polypeptide(L)'
;MGIKKRKHSQEFKEEIVQRALSGERILALGKEHNLSPGLINRWKRQYLDGELSNNTNQEVKKLETQVGKLEQMIGKLTMENYILKKEKEYIQKRKKEGSSIIYR
;
A
#
# COMPACT_ATOMS: atom_id res chain seq x y z
N MET A 1 25.19 -2.48 -25.49
CA MET A 1 24.93 -1.99 -24.12
C MET A 1 23.57 -1.29 -24.10
N GLY A 2 22.62 -1.73 -23.27
CA GLY A 2 21.28 -1.15 -23.24
C GLY A 2 21.28 0.25 -22.60
N ILE A 3 20.69 1.23 -23.28
CA ILE A 3 20.55 2.60 -22.75
C ILE A 3 19.68 2.54 -21.50
N LYS A 4 20.26 2.88 -20.34
CA LYS A 4 19.55 2.94 -19.06
C LYS A 4 18.54 4.08 -19.13
N LYS A 5 17.25 3.76 -19.30
CA LYS A 5 16.18 4.76 -19.39
C LYS A 5 16.08 5.52 -18.06
N ARG A 6 16.13 6.85 -18.11
CA ARG A 6 15.86 7.70 -16.94
C ARG A 6 14.46 7.40 -16.42
N LYS A 7 14.35 7.11 -15.11
CA LYS A 7 13.06 6.93 -14.43
C LYS A 7 12.65 8.28 -13.84
N HIS A 8 11.42 8.70 -14.14
CA HIS A 8 10.80 9.89 -13.55
C HIS A 8 9.76 9.45 -12.52
N SER A 9 9.66 10.18 -11.39
CA SER A 9 8.60 9.97 -10.39
C SER A 9 7.22 10.22 -11.00
N GLN A 10 6.18 9.69 -10.36
CA GLN A 10 4.81 9.89 -10.84
C GLN A 10 4.38 11.36 -10.71
N GLU A 11 4.66 11.98 -9.56
CA GLU A 11 4.38 13.40 -9.29
C GLU A 11 4.96 14.29 -10.39
N PHE A 12 6.21 14.05 -10.78
CA PHE A 12 6.87 14.81 -11.83
C PHE A 12 6.20 14.63 -13.20
N LYS A 13 5.74 13.42 -13.52
CA LYS A 13 5.02 13.19 -14.79
C LYS A 13 3.67 13.89 -14.79
N GLU A 14 2.96 13.88 -13.66
CA GLU A 14 1.67 14.54 -13.50
C GLU A 14 1.81 16.06 -13.62
N GLU A 15 2.80 16.66 -12.98
CA GLU A 15 3.11 18.10 -13.09
C GLU A 15 3.34 18.53 -14.55
N ILE A 16 4.19 17.80 -15.27
CA ILE A 16 4.51 18.09 -16.68
C ILE A 16 3.27 17.94 -17.56
N VAL A 17 2.44 16.93 -17.31
CA VAL A 17 1.21 16.72 -18.08
C VAL A 17 0.18 17.81 -17.78
N GLN A 18 0.02 18.22 -16.52
CA GLN A 18 -0.88 19.31 -16.14
C GLN A 18 -0.48 20.63 -16.79
N ARG A 19 0.81 20.98 -16.81
CA ARG A 19 1.34 22.14 -17.54
C ARG A 19 1.09 22.04 -19.06
N ALA A 20 1.26 20.85 -19.62
CA ALA A 20 0.94 20.61 -21.04
C ALA A 20 -0.57 20.65 -21.35
N LEU A 21 -1.43 20.45 -20.35
CA LEU A 21 -2.89 20.56 -20.46
C LEU A 21 -3.38 21.99 -20.22
N SER A 22 -2.69 22.77 -19.39
CA SER A 22 -2.99 24.19 -19.15
C SER A 22 -2.66 25.11 -20.34
N GLY A 23 -2.01 24.56 -21.37
CA GLY A 23 -1.74 25.25 -22.64
C GLY A 23 -0.27 25.60 -22.88
N GLU A 24 0.65 25.20 -21.99
CA GLU A 24 2.07 25.39 -22.23
C GLU A 24 2.57 24.55 -23.41
N ARG A 25 3.51 25.11 -24.19
CA ARG A 25 4.04 24.42 -25.37
C ARG A 25 4.91 23.24 -24.93
N ILE A 26 4.58 22.06 -25.41
CA ILE A 26 5.35 20.81 -25.17
C ILE A 26 6.83 20.96 -25.54
N LEU A 27 7.15 21.74 -26.58
CA LEU A 27 8.54 22.02 -26.97
C LEU A 27 9.29 22.85 -25.93
N ALA A 28 8.62 23.77 -25.24
CA ALA A 28 9.23 24.58 -24.18
C ALA A 28 9.46 23.71 -22.94
N LEU A 29 8.44 22.96 -22.51
CA LEU A 29 8.53 21.99 -21.41
C LEU A 29 9.63 20.95 -21.64
N GLY A 30 9.77 20.47 -22.88
CA GLY A 30 10.83 19.54 -23.25
C GLY A 30 12.23 20.14 -23.10
N LYS A 31 12.42 21.41 -23.45
CA LYS A 31 13.70 22.10 -23.29
C LYS A 31 14.01 22.39 -21.82
N GLU A 32 13.02 22.89 -21.06
CA GLU A 32 13.16 23.25 -19.64
C GLU A 32 13.56 22.03 -18.79
N HIS A 33 12.87 20.90 -19.01
CA HIS A 33 13.05 19.71 -18.19
C HIS A 33 13.95 18.63 -18.84
N ASN A 34 14.60 18.95 -19.97
CA ASN A 34 15.43 18.03 -20.75
C ASN A 34 14.69 16.71 -21.10
N LEU A 35 13.44 16.85 -21.55
CA LEU A 35 12.53 15.78 -21.94
C LEU A 35 12.29 15.82 -23.45
N SER A 36 12.13 14.64 -24.06
CA SER A 36 11.70 14.61 -25.47
C SER A 36 10.21 14.96 -25.59
N PRO A 37 9.81 15.76 -26.61
CA PRO A 37 8.40 16.08 -26.84
C PRO A 37 7.51 14.84 -27.02
N GLY A 38 8.06 13.76 -27.60
CA GLY A 38 7.37 12.49 -27.72
C GLY A 38 7.10 11.81 -26.37
N LEU A 39 8.00 11.95 -25.40
CA LEU A 39 7.82 11.42 -24.05
C LEU A 39 6.69 12.15 -23.31
N ILE A 40 6.64 13.48 -23.42
CA ILE A 40 5.57 14.30 -22.84
C ILE A 40 4.21 13.95 -23.45
N ASN A 41 4.14 13.80 -24.78
CA ASN A 41 2.91 13.37 -25.47
C ASN A 41 2.46 11.97 -25.02
N ARG A 42 3.39 11.05 -24.81
CA ARG A 42 3.08 9.72 -24.27
C ARG A 42 2.50 9.82 -22.87
N TRP A 43 3.10 10.60 -21.97
CA TRP A 43 2.55 10.80 -20.63
C TRP A 43 1.19 11.46 -20.65
N LYS A 44 0.97 12.43 -21.54
CA LYS A 44 -0.33 13.08 -21.72
C LYS A 44 -1.42 12.07 -22.11
N ARG A 45 -1.15 11.16 -23.05
CA ARG A 45 -2.08 10.07 -23.39
C ARG A 45 -2.31 9.15 -22.19
N GLN A 46 -1.25 8.66 -21.56
CA GLN A 46 -1.36 7.80 -20.38
C GLN A 46 -2.14 8.45 -19.23
N TYR A 47 -2.05 9.78 -19.07
CA TYR A 47 -2.83 10.51 -18.08
C TYR A 47 -4.31 10.55 -18.41
N LEU A 48 -4.65 10.83 -19.68
CA LEU A 48 -6.05 10.84 -20.15
C LEU A 48 -6.68 9.45 -20.11
N ASP A 49 -5.89 8.41 -20.37
CA ASP A 49 -6.32 7.01 -20.32
C ASP A 49 -6.34 6.44 -18.88
N GLY A 50 -5.92 7.22 -17.87
CA GLY A 50 -5.84 6.80 -16.47
C GLY A 50 -4.69 5.84 -16.15
N GLU A 51 -3.82 5.54 -17.12
CA GLU A 51 -2.70 4.60 -17.03
C GLU A 51 -1.41 5.19 -16.43
N LEU A 52 -1.32 6.51 -16.26
CA LEU A 52 -0.09 7.16 -15.76
C LEU A 52 0.26 6.69 -14.33
N SER A 53 -0.74 6.25 -13.56
CA SER A 53 -0.62 5.76 -12.18
C SER A 53 -0.24 4.29 -12.05
N ASN A 54 -0.01 3.55 -13.14
CA ASN A 54 0.18 2.10 -13.08
C ASN A 54 1.33 1.60 -12.17
N ASN A 55 2.30 2.45 -11.82
CA ASN A 55 3.33 2.11 -10.82
C ASN A 55 2.83 2.17 -9.38
N THR A 56 2.01 3.17 -9.00
CA THR A 56 1.38 3.20 -7.67
C THR A 56 0.46 2.00 -7.50
N ASN A 57 -0.18 1.55 -8.58
CA ASN A 57 -1.04 0.37 -8.58
C ASN A 57 -0.32 -0.94 -8.17
N GLN A 58 0.99 -1.09 -8.43
CA GLN A 58 1.76 -2.26 -7.99
C GLN A 58 2.15 -2.19 -6.51
N GLU A 59 2.51 -1.00 -6.03
CA GLU A 59 2.87 -0.78 -4.62
C GLU A 59 1.63 -0.91 -3.73
N VAL A 60 0.51 -0.32 -4.16
CA VAL A 60 -0.80 -0.44 -3.51
C VAL A 60 -1.21 -1.92 -3.40
N LYS A 61 -1.13 -2.71 -4.49
CA LYS A 61 -1.44 -4.15 -4.44
C LYS A 61 -0.55 -4.94 -3.48
N LYS A 62 0.74 -4.59 -3.38
CA LYS A 62 1.65 -5.21 -2.40
C LYS A 62 1.23 -4.85 -0.97
N LEU A 63 0.90 -3.58 -0.73
CA LEU A 63 0.41 -3.11 0.56
C LEU A 63 -0.92 -3.78 0.94
N GLU A 64 -1.88 -3.88 0.02
CA GLU A 64 -3.15 -4.60 0.23
C GLU A 64 -2.93 -6.07 0.60
N THR A 65 -1.98 -6.73 -0.07
CA THR A 65 -1.61 -8.12 0.25
C THR A 65 -1.00 -8.23 1.64
N GLN A 66 -0.18 -7.26 2.04
CA GLN A 66 0.39 -7.21 3.39
C GLN A 66 -0.67 -6.94 4.45
N VAL A 67 -1.61 -6.02 4.18
CA VAL A 67 -2.74 -5.73 5.06
C VAL A 67 -3.57 -6.99 5.31
N GLY A 68 -3.97 -7.72 4.25
CA GLY A 68 -4.73 -8.96 4.41
C GLY A 68 -4.01 -10.02 5.24
N LYS A 69 -2.68 -10.16 5.08
CA LYS A 69 -1.87 -11.06 5.93
C LYS A 69 -1.85 -10.63 7.39
N LEU A 70 -1.73 -9.34 7.65
CA LEU A 70 -1.73 -8.79 9.01
C LEU A 70 -3.11 -8.97 9.67
N GLU A 71 -4.20 -8.71 8.95
CA GLU A 71 -5.57 -8.94 9.41
C GLU A 71 -5.80 -10.41 9.79
N GLN A 72 -5.33 -11.36 8.97
CA GLN A 72 -5.38 -12.79 9.28
C GLN A 72 -4.61 -13.12 10.57
N MET A 73 -3.42 -12.56 10.75
CA MET A 73 -2.59 -12.79 11.93
C MET A 73 -3.22 -12.20 13.20
N ILE A 74 -3.83 -11.02 13.10
CA ILE A 74 -4.61 -10.40 14.18
C ILE A 74 -5.77 -11.31 14.58
N GLY A 75 -6.52 -11.85 13.61
CA GLY A 75 -7.61 -12.79 13.88
C GLY A 75 -7.13 -14.04 14.64
N LYS A 76 -6.02 -14.64 14.20
CA LYS A 76 -5.41 -15.80 14.86
C LYS A 76 -4.99 -15.48 16.30
N LEU A 77 -4.25 -14.39 16.52
CA LEU A 77 -3.79 -13.97 17.83
C LEU A 77 -4.95 -13.61 18.77
N THR A 78 -6.04 -13.07 18.22
CA THR A 78 -7.26 -12.76 18.99
C THR A 78 -7.91 -14.04 19.53
N MET A 79 -8.01 -15.07 18.68
CA MET A 79 -8.56 -16.36 19.09
C MET A 79 -7.67 -17.08 20.11
N GLU A 80 -6.35 -17.11 19.89
CA GLU A 80 -5.40 -17.67 20.86
C GLU A 80 -5.51 -16.98 22.23
N ASN A 81 -5.58 -15.64 22.25
CA ASN A 81 -5.78 -14.88 23.48
C ASN A 81 -7.13 -15.20 24.16
N TYR A 82 -8.20 -15.36 23.38
CA TYR A 82 -9.51 -15.71 23.91
C TYR A 82 -9.46 -17.08 24.61
N ILE A 83 -8.87 -18.08 23.95
CA ILE A 83 -8.73 -19.43 24.50
C ILE A 83 -7.89 -19.40 25.78
N LEU A 84 -6.72 -18.77 25.76
CA LEU A 84 -5.83 -18.68 26.92
C LEU A 84 -6.51 -17.99 28.12
N LYS A 85 -7.30 -16.95 27.88
CA LYS A 85 -8.09 -16.30 28.94
C LYS A 85 -9.14 -17.25 29.53
N LYS A 86 -9.84 -18.01 28.68
CA LYS A 86 -10.84 -18.99 29.12
C LYS A 86 -10.23 -20.13 29.91
N GLU A 87 -9.09 -20.66 29.49
CA GLU A 87 -8.35 -21.68 30.23
C GLU A 87 -7.91 -21.16 31.61
N LYS A 88 -7.39 -19.93 31.67
CA LYS A 88 -7.00 -19.30 32.94
C LYS A 88 -8.20 -19.15 33.88
N GLU A 89 -9.35 -18.69 33.38
CA GLU A 89 -10.59 -18.61 34.15
C GLU A 89 -11.03 -19.98 34.67
N TYR A 90 -10.98 -21.01 33.81
CA TYR A 90 -11.36 -22.38 34.17
C TYR A 90 -10.47 -22.94 35.29
N ILE A 91 -9.14 -22.81 35.16
CA ILE A 91 -8.18 -23.26 36.18
C ILE A 91 -8.41 -22.54 37.51
N GLN A 92 -8.68 -21.23 37.49
CA GLN A 92 -8.96 -20.47 38.72
C GLN A 92 -10.24 -20.92 39.42
N LYS A 93 -11.31 -21.22 38.67
CA LYS A 93 -12.55 -21.77 39.25
C LYS A 93 -12.29 -23.11 39.94
N ARG A 94 -11.58 -24.03 39.28
CA ARG A 94 -11.24 -25.35 39.84
C ARG A 94 -10.40 -25.26 41.11
N LYS A 95 -9.44 -24.32 41.19
CA LYS A 95 -8.67 -24.09 42.42
C LYS A 95 -9.55 -23.63 43.58
N LYS A 96 -10.50 -22.73 43.35
CA LYS A 96 -11.42 -22.23 44.38
C LYS A 96 -12.37 -23.33 44.88
N GLU A 97 -12.91 -24.15 43.97
CA GLU A 97 -13.77 -25.29 44.31
C GLU A 97 -13.02 -26.33 45.15
N GLY A 98 -11.80 -26.70 44.76
CA GLY A 98 -10.97 -27.64 45.50
C GLY A 98 -10.62 -27.14 46.91
N SER A 99 -10.30 -25.86 47.08
CA SER A 99 -10.09 -25.28 48.41
C SER A 99 -11.37 -25.28 49.24
N SER A 100 -12.55 -25.00 48.65
CA SER A 100 -13.82 -24.98 49.40
C SER A 100 -14.29 -26.36 49.87
N ILE A 101 -13.85 -27.45 49.22
CA ILE A 101 -14.17 -28.83 49.62
C ILE A 101 -13.34 -29.27 50.84
N ILE A 102 -12.12 -28.73 51.00
CA ILE A 102 -11.22 -29.10 52.11
C ILE A 102 -11.68 -28.48 53.45
N TYR A 103 -12.50 -27.42 53.44
CA TYR A 103 -12.97 -26.73 54.65
C TYR A 103 -14.43 -27.04 55.04
N ARG A 104 -15.04 -28.12 54.53
CA ARG A 104 -16.36 -28.61 54.93
C ARG A 104 -16.25 -29.98 55.58
#